data_AF-A0A7W9LXU7-F1
#
_entry.id   AF-A0A7W9LXU7-F1
#
_cell.length_a   1.000
_cell.length_b   1.000
_cell.length_c   1.000
_cell.angle_alpha   90.00
_cell.angle_beta   90.00
_cell.angle_gamma   90.00
#
_symmetry.space_group_name_H-M   'P 1'
#
loop_
_entity.id
_entity.type
_entity.pdbx_description
1 polymer ?
#
loop_
_entity_poly.entity_id
_entity_poly.type
_entity_poly.pdbx_seq_one_letter_code
_entity_poly.pdbx_strand_id
1 'polypeptide(L)'
;MVWQRATALGASGSGREDRRQEGTTEVDGQQAITLTREQAGVTDRWHVATEGQPYILKSSRSGGALPGETTLDYNKPVDAKAPPAADVVDVNKGRRGGPCVG
;
A
#
# COMPACT_ATOMS: atom_id res chain seq x y z
N MET A 1 -25.58 -8.83 26.24
CA MET A 1 -24.34 -8.14 25.83
C MET A 1 -24.73 -6.95 24.98
N VAL A 2 -24.55 -5.75 25.53
CA VAL A 2 -24.83 -4.46 24.90
C VAL A 2 -23.51 -3.91 24.39
N TRP A 3 -23.41 -3.60 23.10
CA TRP A 3 -22.54 -2.55 22.59
C TRP A 3 -23.23 -1.94 21.38
N GLN A 4 -23.78 -0.74 21.60
CA GLN A 4 -24.27 0.15 20.56
C GLN A 4 -23.41 1.42 20.57
N ARG A 5 -23.44 2.09 19.41
CA ARG A 5 -23.10 3.50 19.14
C ARG A 5 -21.65 3.78 18.78
N ALA A 6 -21.32 3.50 17.51
CA ALA A 6 -20.28 4.25 16.80
C ALA A 6 -20.82 5.67 16.53
N THR A 7 -20.25 6.66 17.20
CA THR A 7 -20.48 8.07 16.91
C THR A 7 -19.64 8.42 15.68
N ALA A 8 -20.28 8.49 14.51
CA ALA A 8 -19.69 9.13 13.34
C ALA A 8 -19.70 10.65 13.55
N LEU A 9 -18.57 11.22 13.99
CA LEU A 9 -18.32 12.66 13.87
C LEU A 9 -17.76 12.93 12.48
N GLY A 10 -18.42 13.79 11.72
CA GLY A 10 -18.06 14.11 10.33
C GLY A 10 -16.76 14.89 10.18
N ALA A 11 -16.09 14.67 9.04
CA ALA A 11 -15.12 15.60 8.46
C ALA A 11 -15.20 15.50 6.92
N SER A 12 -15.50 16.66 6.33
CA SER A 12 -15.80 16.93 4.92
C SER A 12 -14.65 16.57 3.95
N GLY A 13 -14.98 15.93 2.82
CA GLY A 13 -14.26 16.09 1.55
C GLY A 13 -13.38 14.90 1.09
N SER A 14 -13.90 14.13 0.12
CA SER A 14 -13.22 13.17 -0.77
C SER A 14 -12.58 11.92 -0.13
N GLY A 15 -13.06 10.74 -0.56
CA GLY A 15 -12.31 9.47 -0.55
C GLY A 15 -12.12 8.71 0.77
N ARG A 16 -12.52 9.28 1.92
CA ARG A 16 -12.34 8.65 3.24
C ARG A 16 -13.64 8.20 3.92
N GLU A 17 -14.78 8.65 3.39
CA GLU A 17 -16.07 8.63 4.10
C GLU A 17 -16.77 7.26 4.08
N ASP A 18 -16.35 6.32 3.21
CA ASP A 18 -16.94 4.98 3.11
C ASP A 18 -16.05 3.87 3.70
N ARG A 19 -15.01 4.23 4.44
CA ARG A 19 -14.09 3.28 5.07
C ARG A 19 -14.44 3.10 6.55
N ARG A 20 -14.66 1.85 6.96
CA ARG A 20 -14.89 1.46 8.35
C ARG A 20 -13.56 1.22 9.03
N GLN A 21 -13.35 1.87 10.17
CA GLN A 21 -12.24 1.55 11.05
C GLN A 21 -12.62 0.33 11.89
N GLU A 22 -11.87 -0.74 11.68
CA GLU A 22 -11.87 -1.93 12.51
C GLU A 22 -10.79 -1.78 13.60
N GLY A 23 -10.82 -2.65 14.61
CA GLY A 23 -9.90 -2.58 15.75
C GLY A 23 -8.40 -2.66 15.40
N THR A 24 -7.56 -2.64 16.45
CA THR A 24 -6.11 -2.77 16.30
C THR A 24 -5.73 -4.22 16.01
N THR A 25 -4.70 -4.40 15.18
CA THR A 25 -4.08 -5.68 14.83
C THR A 25 -2.57 -5.49 14.72
N GLU A 26 -1.84 -6.59 14.53
CA GLU A 26 -0.40 -6.57 14.36
C GLU A 26 -0.04 -7.03 12.94
N VAL A 27 0.86 -6.29 12.27
CA VAL A 27 1.42 -6.63 10.96
C VAL A 27 2.93 -6.65 11.11
N ASP A 28 3.54 -7.82 10.93
CA ASP A 28 4.99 -8.04 11.02
C ASP A 28 5.63 -7.47 12.30
N GLY A 29 4.95 -7.61 13.44
CA GLY A 29 5.41 -7.11 14.73
C GLY A 29 5.07 -5.65 15.01
N GLN A 30 4.39 -4.96 14.10
CA GLN A 30 4.01 -3.55 14.24
C GLN A 30 2.50 -3.37 14.43
N GLN A 31 2.12 -2.58 15.44
CA GLN A 31 0.72 -2.31 15.76
C GLN A 31 0.05 -1.43 14.69
N ALA A 32 -1.12 -1.87 14.23
CA ALA A 32 -1.83 -1.29 13.10
C ALA A 32 -3.34 -1.17 13.37
N ILE A 33 -3.95 -0.07 12.91
CA ILE A 33 -5.40 0.07 12.81
C ILE A 33 -5.86 -0.52 11.48
N THR A 34 -6.91 -1.33 11.51
CA THR A 34 -7.48 -1.90 10.29
C THR A 34 -8.55 -0.97 9.73
N LEU A 35 -8.52 -0.72 8.43
CA LEU A 35 -9.52 0.04 7.71
C LEU A 35 -10.11 -0.82 6.58
N THR A 36 -11.43 -0.98 6.54
CA THR A 36 -12.14 -1.82 5.57
C THR A 36 -13.11 -1.00 4.74
N ARG A 37 -13.18 -1.28 3.45
CA ARG A 37 -14.15 -0.69 2.52
C ARG A 37 -14.77 -1.81 1.70
N GLU A 38 -16.09 -1.79 1.59
CA GLU A 38 -16.83 -2.75 0.78
C GLU A 38 -17.62 -1.99 -0.28
N GLN A 39 -17.37 -2.30 -1.55
CA GLN A 39 -18.08 -1.68 -2.65
C GLN A 39 -18.25 -2.66 -3.81
N ALA A 40 -19.49 -2.81 -4.29
CA ALA A 40 -19.83 -3.63 -5.47
C ALA A 40 -19.26 -5.06 -5.44
N GLY A 41 -19.29 -5.72 -4.27
CA GLY A 41 -18.77 -7.09 -4.10
C GLY A 41 -17.23 -7.19 -4.00
N VAL A 42 -16.54 -6.05 -3.87
CA VAL A 42 -15.10 -5.96 -3.64
C VAL A 42 -14.85 -5.48 -2.21
N THR A 43 -13.97 -6.16 -1.49
CA THR A 43 -13.53 -5.79 -0.15
C THR A 43 -12.08 -5.33 -0.20
N ASP A 44 -11.84 -4.06 0.07
CA ASP A 44 -10.51 -3.49 0.23
C ASP A 44 -10.21 -3.31 1.72
N ARG A 45 -9.05 -3.78 2.17
CA ARG A 45 -8.57 -3.64 3.56
C ARG A 45 -7.19 -3.02 3.57
N TRP A 46 -6.97 -2.12 4.51
CA TRP A 46 -5.69 -1.47 4.78
C TRP A 46 -5.35 -1.57 6.25
N HIS A 47 -4.10 -1.87 6.56
CA HIS A 47 -3.56 -1.87 7.91
C HIS A 47 -2.61 -0.68 8.04
N VAL A 48 -2.95 0.28 8.90
CA VAL A 48 -2.23 1.55 9.06
C VAL A 48 -1.47 1.54 10.38
N ALA A 49 -0.18 1.83 10.34
CA ALA A 49 0.66 1.93 11.54
C ALA A 49 0.06 2.87 12.60
N THR A 50 0.07 2.44 13.86
CA THR A 50 -0.38 3.24 15.02
C THR A 50 0.73 4.04 15.67
N GLU A 51 1.98 3.65 15.43
CA GLU A 51 3.16 4.27 16.00
C GLU A 51 3.89 5.08 14.93
N GLY A 52 4.29 6.31 15.28
CA GLY A 52 5.02 7.20 14.38
C GLY A 52 4.14 7.80 13.28
N GLN A 53 4.65 7.82 12.03
CA GLN A 53 3.91 8.33 10.88
C GLN A 53 2.95 7.25 10.35
N PRO A 54 1.72 7.62 9.94
CA PRO A 54 0.71 6.65 9.54
C PRO A 54 1.00 6.09 8.14
N TYR A 55 1.77 5.00 8.09
CA TYR A 55 2.04 4.25 6.86
C TYR A 55 1.08 3.08 6.70
N ILE A 56 0.80 2.70 5.44
CA ILE A 56 0.07 1.47 5.14
C ILE A 56 1.08 0.31 5.20
N LEU A 57 0.96 -0.54 6.21
CA LEU A 57 1.80 -1.73 6.39
C LEU A 57 1.35 -2.88 5.50
N LYS A 58 0.04 -2.98 5.27
CA LYS A 58 -0.55 -4.03 4.44
C LYS A 58 -1.81 -3.54 3.76
N SER A 59 -2.00 -3.95 2.52
CA SER A 59 -3.22 -3.77 1.75
C SER A 59 -3.66 -5.11 1.18
N SER A 60 -4.95 -5.43 1.30
CA SER A 60 -5.52 -6.63 0.69
C SER A 60 -6.82 -6.29 -0.02
N ARG A 61 -7.02 -6.88 -1.18
CA ARG A 61 -8.24 -6.78 -1.97
C ARG A 61 -8.80 -8.16 -2.24
N SER A 62 -10.06 -8.35 -1.90
CA SER A 62 -10.82 -9.57 -2.20
C SER A 62 -11.94 -9.26 -3.18
N GLY A 63 -12.11 -10.14 -4.18
CA GLY A 63 -13.09 -9.97 -5.25
C GLY A 63 -12.62 -9.01 -6.36
N GLY A 64 -13.48 -8.82 -7.35
CA GLY A 64 -13.18 -7.99 -8.52
C GLY A 64 -12.15 -8.62 -9.47
N ALA A 65 -11.66 -7.82 -10.42
CA ALA A 65 -10.75 -8.29 -11.46
C ALA A 65 -9.30 -8.51 -10.99
N LEU A 66 -8.90 -7.85 -9.90
CA LEU A 66 -7.53 -7.84 -9.40
C LEU A 66 -7.50 -8.11 -7.89
N PRO A 67 -7.81 -9.33 -7.44
CA PRO A 67 -7.60 -9.73 -6.06
C PRO A 67 -6.09 -9.82 -5.80
N GLY A 68 -5.68 -9.48 -4.58
CA GLY A 68 -4.27 -9.51 -4.23
C GLY A 68 -4.00 -8.94 -2.85
N GLU A 69 -2.79 -9.19 -2.40
CA GLU A 69 -2.28 -8.70 -1.14
C GLU A 69 -0.91 -8.09 -1.35
N THR A 70 -0.61 -7.02 -0.63
CA THR A 70 0.68 -6.36 -0.65
C THR A 70 1.04 -5.95 0.76
N THR A 71 2.20 -6.41 1.21
CA THR A 71 2.82 -6.00 2.47
C THR A 71 3.97 -5.06 2.16
N LEU A 72 4.11 -4.00 2.96
CA LEU A 72 5.11 -2.97 2.78
C LEU A 72 5.94 -2.82 4.05
N ASP A 73 7.26 -2.91 3.87
CA ASP A 73 8.24 -2.64 4.90
C ASP A 73 8.82 -1.23 4.75
N TYR A 74 8.79 -0.44 5.82
CA TYR A 74 9.35 0.91 5.84
C TYR A 74 10.60 0.98 6.72
N ASN A 75 11.45 1.97 6.47
CA ASN A 75 12.63 2.29 7.27
C ASN A 75 13.69 1.17 7.37
N LYS A 76 13.62 0.17 6.49
CA LYS A 76 14.63 -0.88 6.36
C LYS A 76 15.58 -0.55 5.20
N PRO A 77 16.91 -0.72 5.36
CA PRO A 77 17.84 -0.53 4.25
C PRO A 77 17.59 -1.60 3.17
N VAL A 78 17.59 -1.16 1.90
CA VAL A 78 17.47 -2.04 0.75
C VAL A 78 18.86 -2.31 0.19
N ASP A 79 19.32 -3.56 0.23
CA ASP A 79 20.56 -4.00 -0.42
C ASP A 79 20.31 -4.22 -1.92
N ALA A 80 20.33 -3.11 -2.68
CA ALA A 80 20.20 -3.15 -4.12
C ALA A 80 21.55 -3.48 -4.77
N LYS A 81 21.68 -4.68 -5.33
CA LYS A 81 22.85 -5.09 -6.10
C LYS A 81 22.54 -4.98 -7.59
N ALA A 82 23.50 -4.43 -8.32
CA ALA A 82 23.43 -4.45 -9.77
C ALA A 82 23.37 -5.90 -10.26
N PRO A 83 22.50 -6.22 -11.24
CA PRO A 83 22.52 -7.53 -11.87
C PRO A 83 23.86 -7.73 -12.60
N PRO A 84 24.24 -8.98 -12.90
CA PRO A 84 25.43 -9.28 -13.69
C PRO A 84 25.46 -8.47 -14.99
N ALA A 85 26.65 -8.05 -15.43
CA ALA A 85 26.79 -7.21 -16.63
C ALA A 85 26.19 -7.82 -17.90
N ALA A 86 26.09 -9.15 -17.97
CA ALA A 86 25.44 -9.86 -19.08
C ALA A 86 23.92 -9.64 -19.14
N ASP A 87 23.29 -9.32 -18.00
CA ASP A 87 21.85 -9.06 -17.87
C ASP A 87 21.52 -7.55 -17.95
N VAL A 88 22.55 -6.70 -18.12
CA VAL A 88 22.41 -5.25 -18.24
C VAL A 88 22.44 -4.85 -19.72
N VAL A 89 21.32 -4.31 -20.22
CA VAL A 89 21.26 -3.74 -21.57
C VAL A 89 21.88 -2.35 -21.60
N ASP A 90 22.94 -2.17 -22.39
CA ASP A 90 23.56 -0.86 -22.65
C ASP A 90 22.74 -0.10 -23.72
N VAL A 91 22.01 0.91 -23.26
CA VAL A 91 21.14 1.75 -24.11
C VAL A 91 21.94 2.61 -25.11
N ASN A 92 23.23 2.90 -24.85
CA ASN A 92 24.08 3.64 -25.77
C ASN A 92 24.58 2.78 -26.94
N LYS A 93 24.74 1.47 -26.74
CA LYS A 93 25.05 0.53 -27.83
C LYS A 93 23.85 0.20 -28.72
N GLY A 94 22.62 0.45 -28.25
CA GLY A 94 21.38 0.11 -28.95
C GLY A 94 20.80 1.20 -29.87
N ARG A 95 21.29 2.45 -29.81
CA ARG A 95 20.79 3.53 -30.68
C ARG A 95 21.67 3.70 -31.91
N ARG A 96 21.18 3.25 -33.07
CA ARG A 96 21.53 3.87 -34.37
C ARG A 96 20.89 5.26 -34.42
N GLY A 97 21.41 6.19 -33.63
CA GLY A 97 21.00 7.60 -33.63
C GLY A 97 22.25 8.43 -33.42
N GLY A 98 22.58 9.25 -34.42
CA GLY A 98 23.79 10.08 -34.44
C GLY A 98 23.93 11.01 -33.23
N PRO A 99 25.11 11.62 -33.03
CA PRO A 99 25.45 12.32 -31.81
C PRO A 99 24.52 13.53 -31.59
N CYS A 100 24.00 13.65 -30.38
CA CYS A 100 23.36 14.88 -29.91
C CYS A 100 24.43 15.97 -29.82
N VAL A 101 24.42 16.92 -30.76
CA VAL A 101 25.19 18.16 -30.67
C VAL A 101 24.38 19.12 -29.79
N GLY A 102 25.01 19.60 -28.72
CA GLY A 102 24.43 20.54 -27.76
C GLY A 102 24.30 21.97 -28.29
#